data_AF-A0A9D6UQ25-F1
#
_entry.id   AF-A0A9D6UQ25-F1
#
_cell.length_a   1.000
_cell.length_b   1.000
_cell.length_c   1.000
_cell.angle_alpha   90.00
_cell.angle_beta   90.00
_cell.angle_gamma   90.00
#
_symmetry.space_group_name_H-M   'P 1'
#
loop_
_entity.id
_entity.type
_entity.pdbx_description
1 polymer ?
#
loop_
_entity_poly.entity_id
_entity_poly.type
_entity_poly.pdbx_seq_one_letter_code
_entity_poly.pdbx_strand_id
1 'polypeptide(L)'
;MEFIRAGARPLSDKGETLNVSSNGVLISDPAEPLEIGQPIEYLISLPTGRSIGDVRLRCVGKVIRHNTAQNTFAASLERYEFVRASTAAR
;
A
#
# COMPACT_ATOMS: atom_id res chain seq x y z
N MET A 1 1.84 6.39 0.14
CA MET A 1 1.43 5.10 0.74
C MET A 1 2.55 4.56 1.61
N GLU A 2 2.29 3.53 2.40
CA GLU A 2 3.32 2.92 3.28
C GLU A 2 3.22 1.40 3.24
N PHE A 3 4.36 0.72 3.14
CA PHE A 3 4.44 -0.73 3.26
C PHE A 3 4.65 -1.11 4.72
N ILE A 4 3.86 -2.07 5.20
CA ILE A 4 3.89 -2.53 6.59
C ILE A 4 4.59 -3.89 6.69
N ARG A 5 4.32 -4.80 5.74
CA ARG A 5 4.93 -6.14 5.73
C ARG A 5 5.06 -6.69 4.32
N ALA A 6 6.07 -7.55 4.15
CA ALA A 6 6.18 -8.48 3.02
C ALA A 6 6.40 -9.90 3.56
N GLY A 7 5.33 -10.69 3.60
CA GLY A 7 5.28 -11.95 4.33
C GLY A 7 5.57 -11.76 5.82
N ALA A 8 6.54 -12.50 6.35
CA ALA A 8 6.93 -12.39 7.75
C ALA A 8 7.73 -11.11 8.05
N ARG A 9 8.34 -10.48 7.03
CA ARG A 9 9.27 -9.36 7.19
C ARG A 9 8.50 -8.04 7.38
N PRO A 10 8.75 -7.29 8.46
CA PRO A 10 8.21 -5.94 8.61
C PRO A 10 8.90 -4.98 7.64
N LEU A 11 8.14 -4.01 7.15
CA LEU A 11 8.58 -2.90 6.31
C LEU A 11 8.12 -1.58 6.96
N SER A 12 8.78 -0.49 6.61
CA SER A 12 8.39 0.88 7.00
C SER A 12 8.65 1.86 5.86
N ASP A 13 8.60 1.35 4.63
CA ASP A 13 8.99 2.09 3.45
C ASP A 13 7.81 2.84 2.83
N LYS A 14 8.10 3.98 2.20
CA LYS A 14 7.10 4.82 1.56
C LYS A 14 7.09 4.56 0.06
N GLY A 15 5.90 4.31 -0.47
CA GLY A 15 5.67 4.22 -1.92
C GLY A 15 4.63 5.23 -2.37
N GLU A 16 4.47 5.37 -3.69
CA GLU A 16 3.43 6.19 -4.28
C GLU A 16 2.40 5.33 -5.01
N THR A 17 1.13 5.61 -4.74
CA THR A 17 0.02 4.95 -5.41
C THR A 17 -0.25 5.67 -6.73
N LEU A 18 -0.01 4.98 -7.84
CA LEU A 18 -0.21 5.52 -9.19
C LEU A 18 -1.63 5.28 -9.71
N ASN A 19 -2.26 4.19 -9.29
CA ASN A 19 -3.63 3.86 -9.67
C ASN A 19 -4.26 2.90 -8.64
N VAL A 20 -5.57 2.99 -8.43
CA VAL A 20 -6.34 2.12 -7.53
C VAL A 20 -7.60 1.65 -8.24
N SER A 21 -7.89 0.36 -8.10
CA SER A 21 -9.15 -0.27 -8.52
C SER A 21 -9.71 -1.10 -7.36
N SER A 22 -10.90 -1.68 -7.54
CA SER A 22 -11.49 -2.60 -6.56
C SER A 22 -10.64 -3.86 -6.34
N ASN A 23 -9.84 -4.26 -7.33
CA ASN A 23 -9.14 -5.55 -7.31
C ASN A 23 -7.63 -5.42 -7.10
N GLY A 24 -7.10 -4.20 -7.15
CA GLY A 24 -5.66 -4.01 -7.08
C GLY A 24 -5.21 -2.57 -7.18
N VAL A 25 -3.93 -2.39 -6.95
CA VAL A 25 -3.22 -1.11 -6.89
C VAL A 25 -1.98 -1.18 -7.75
N LEU A 26 -1.69 -0.09 -8.46
CA LEU A 26 -0.40 0.13 -9.13
C LEU A 26 0.44 1.06 -8.26
N ILE A 27 1.67 0.64 -7.99
CA ILE A 27 2.58 1.30 -7.08
C ILE A 27 3.91 1.54 -7.78
N SER A 28 4.50 2.72 -7.57
CA SER A 28 5.88 2.99 -7.95
C SER A 28 6.85 2.60 -6.84
N ASP A 29 8.01 2.12 -7.28
CA ASP A 29 9.29 2.18 -6.57
C ASP A 29 9.25 1.80 -5.09
N PRO A 30 9.15 0.50 -4.77
CA PRO A 30 9.47 0.04 -3.43
C PRO A 30 10.99 0.09 -3.25
N ALA A 31 11.50 0.71 -2.18
CA ALA A 31 12.94 0.74 -1.88
C ALA A 31 13.51 -0.67 -1.70
N GLU A 32 12.64 -1.61 -1.28
CA GLU A 32 12.94 -3.01 -1.11
C GLU A 32 12.31 -3.84 -2.24
N PRO A 33 13.07 -4.72 -2.92
CA PRO A 33 12.52 -5.56 -3.96
C PRO A 33 11.43 -6.49 -3.41
N LEU A 34 10.31 -6.54 -4.13
CA LEU A 34 9.17 -7.42 -3.84
C LEU A 34 9.00 -8.42 -4.97
N GLU A 35 8.76 -9.68 -4.60
CA GLU A 35 8.65 -10.79 -5.55
C GLU A 35 7.21 -11.04 -6.00
N ILE A 36 7.00 -11.49 -7.24
CA ILE A 36 5.67 -11.89 -7.70
C ILE A 36 5.15 -13.04 -6.84
N GLY A 37 3.90 -12.92 -6.38
CA GLY A 37 3.26 -13.85 -5.46
C GLY A 37 3.55 -13.57 -3.99
N GLN A 38 4.48 -12.66 -3.66
CA GLN A 38 4.79 -12.32 -2.28
C GLN A 38 3.58 -11.66 -1.61
N PRO A 39 3.11 -12.17 -0.45
CA PRO A 39 2.05 -11.53 0.30
C PRO A 39 2.56 -10.21 0.88
N ILE A 40 1.76 -9.15 0.77
CA ILE A 40 2.11 -7.82 1.24
C ILE A 40 0.96 -7.18 2.01
N GLU A 41 1.33 -6.33 2.96
CA GLU A 41 0.44 -5.49 3.74
C GLU A 41 0.88 -4.03 3.59
N TYR A 42 -0.04 -3.14 3.27
CA TYR A 42 0.25 -1.74 2.97
C TYR A 42 -0.91 -0.81 3.34
N LEU A 43 -0.59 0.47 3.51
CA LEU A 43 -1.54 1.55 3.82
C LEU A 43 -1.64 2.54 2.66
N ILE A 44 -2.84 2.69 2.10
CA ILE A 44 -3.17 3.77 1.15
C ILE A 44 -3.76 4.94 1.94
N SER A 45 -3.18 6.14 1.82
CA SER A 45 -3.80 7.36 2.33
C SER A 45 -4.84 7.84 1.35
N LEU A 46 -6.08 8.08 1.80
CA LEU A 46 -7.12 8.63 0.96
C LEU A 46 -7.08 10.16 1.01
N PRO A 47 -7.43 10.85 -0.10
CA PRO A 47 -7.60 12.29 -0.07
C PRO A 47 -8.83 12.61 0.77
N THR A 48 -8.60 12.93 2.05
CA THR A 48 -9.65 13.41 2.96
C THR A 48 -9.63 14.93 2.97
N GLY A 49 -10.78 15.54 2.67
CA GLY A 49 -10.94 16.98 2.88
C GLY A 49 -10.70 17.36 4.34
N ARG A 50 -10.51 18.67 4.62
CA ARG A 50 -10.12 19.19 5.94
C ARG A 50 -11.01 18.77 7.12
N SER A 51 -12.23 18.27 6.87
CA SER A 51 -13.21 17.93 7.90
C SER A 51 -13.19 16.48 8.39
N ILE A 52 -12.58 15.53 7.67
CA ILE A 52 -12.77 14.09 7.93
C ILE A 52 -11.60 13.47 8.75
N GLY A 53 -10.51 14.22 8.95
CA GLY A 53 -9.27 13.72 9.54
C GLY A 53 -8.56 12.70 8.62
N ASP A 54 -7.36 12.27 9.00
CA ASP A 54 -6.57 11.35 8.18
C ASP A 54 -7.18 9.94 8.18
N VAL A 55 -7.78 9.56 7.06
CA VAL A 55 -8.30 8.20 6.82
C VAL A 55 -7.36 7.46 5.89
N ARG A 56 -6.98 6.25 6.30
CA ARG A 56 -6.15 5.34 5.52
C ARG A 56 -6.91 4.03 5.27
N LEU A 57 -6.56 3.33 4.21
CA LEU A 57 -6.97 1.95 3.97
C LEU A 57 -5.80 1.04 4.33
N ARG A 58 -6.00 0.13 5.28
CA ARG A 58 -5.09 -0.98 5.51
C ARG A 58 -5.47 -2.12 4.61
N CYS A 59 -4.57 -2.49 3.72
CA CYS A 59 -4.80 -3.46 2.66
C CYS A 59 -3.89 -4.68 2.84
N VAL A 60 -4.42 -5.85 2.48
CA VAL A 60 -3.66 -7.09 2.36
C VAL A 60 -3.91 -7.67 0.98
N GLY A 61 -2.84 -8.18 0.37
CA GLY A 61 -2.88 -8.89 -0.89
C GLY A 61 -1.53 -9.49 -1.22
N LYS A 62 -1.20 -9.54 -2.50
CA LYS A 62 0.09 -10.04 -3.00
C LYS A 62 0.53 -9.29 -4.24
N VAL A 63 1.83 -9.31 -4.51
CA VAL A 63 2.36 -8.80 -5.78
C VAL A 63 1.88 -9.69 -6.92
N ILE A 64 1.31 -9.09 -7.97
CA ILE A 64 0.80 -9.82 -9.14
C ILE A 64 1.67 -9.63 -10.38
N ARG A 65 2.39 -8.50 -10.49
CA ARG A 65 3.23 -8.20 -11.65
C ARG A 65 4.29 -7.18 -11.30
N HIS A 66 5.49 -7.33 -11.86
CA HIS A 66 6.54 -6.33 -11.85
C HIS A 66 6.77 -5.78 -13.27
N ASN A 67 6.91 -4.47 -13.39
CA ASN A 67 7.31 -3.77 -14.60
C ASN A 67 8.64 -3.06 -14.33
N THR A 68 9.73 -3.72 -14.69
CA THR A 68 11.11 -3.26 -14.46
C THR A 68 11.44 -1.99 -15.25
N ALA A 69 10.88 -1.83 -16.45
CA ALA A 69 11.15 -0.68 -17.31
C ALA A 69 10.63 0.65 -16.71
N GLN A 70 9.56 0.58 -15.93
CA GLN A 70 8.95 1.73 -15.26
C GLN A 70 9.17 1.73 -13.75
N ASN A 71 9.89 0.74 -13.22
CA ASN A 71 10.07 0.50 -11.78
C ASN A 71 8.73 0.56 -11.00
N THR A 72 7.72 -0.15 -11.52
CA THR A 72 6.38 -0.22 -10.92
C THR A 72 5.96 -1.66 -10.71
N PHE A 73 5.14 -1.91 -9.71
CA PHE A 73 4.51 -3.22 -9.54
C PHE A 73 3.03 -3.08 -9.25
N ALA A 74 2.29 -4.11 -9.63
CA ALA A 74 0.88 -4.22 -9.32
C ALA A 74 0.71 -5.22 -8.17
N ALA A 75 -0.20 -4.89 -7.24
CA ALA A 75 -0.59 -5.76 -6.15
C ALA A 75 -2.10 -5.97 -6.13
N SER A 76 -2.54 -7.14 -5.68
CA SER A 76 -3.94 -7.41 -5.43
C SER A 76 -4.44 -6.67 -4.19
N LEU A 77 -5.72 -6.32 -4.19
CA LEU A 77 -6.43 -5.75 -3.05
C LEU A 77 -7.47 -6.79 -2.61
N GLU A 78 -7.06 -7.71 -1.72
CA GLU A 78 -7.86 -8.90 -1.36
C GLU A 78 -8.69 -8.67 -0.10
N ARG A 79 -8.12 -7.96 0.87
CA ARG A 79 -8.81 -7.51 2.08
C ARG A 79 -8.41 -6.07 2.38
N TYR A 80 -9.36 -5.28 2.85
CA TYR A 80 -9.07 -3.94 3.31
C TYR A 80 -9.97 -3.52 4.47
N GLU A 81 -9.46 -2.61 5.30
CA GLU A 81 -10.22 -1.93 6.34
C GLU A 81 -9.89 -0.44 6.36
N PHE A 82 -10.89 0.39 6.66
CA PHE A 82 -10.68 1.81 6.92
C PHE A 82 -10.10 2.00 8.32
N VAL A 83 -8.94 2.63 8.41
CA VAL A 83 -8.32 3.00 9.67
C VAL A 83 -8.26 4.52 9.76
N ARG A 84 -8.61 5.05 10.93
CA ARG A 84 -8.37 6.46 11.25
C ARG A 84 -6.95 6.55 11.77
N ALA A 85 -6.14 7.47 11.26
CA ALA A 85 -4.89 7.78 11.95
C ALA A 85 -5.28 8.34 13.31
N SER A 86 -5.04 7.59 14.38
CA SER A 86 -5.17 8.17 15.72
C SER A 86 -4.25 9.38 15.73
N THR A 87 -4.79 10.55 16.06
CA THR A 87 -3.97 11.66 16.53
C THR A 87 -3.30 11.15 17.80
N ALA A 88 -2.16 10.48 17.67
CA ALA A 88 -1.29 10.26 18.81
C ALA A 88 -0.94 11.68 19.26
N ALA A 89 -1.49 12.06 20.41
CA ALA A 89 -1.18 13.32 21.06
C ALA A 89 0.34 13.45 21.09
N ARG A 90 0.84 14.51 20.45
CA ARG A 90 2.19 15.00 20.68
C ARG A 90 2.30 15.54 22.10
#